data_AF-A0A0G1W3D3-F1
#
_entry.id   AF-A0A0G1W3D3-F1
#
_cell.length_a   1.000
_cell.length_b   1.000
_cell.length_c   1.000
_cell.angle_alpha   90.00
_cell.angle_beta   90.00
_cell.angle_gamma   90.00
#
_symmetry.space_group_name_H-M   'P 1'
#
loop_
_entity.id
_entity.type
_entity.pdbx_description
1 polymer ?
#
loop_
_entity_poly.entity_id
_entity_poly.type
_entity_poly.pdbx_seq_one_letter_code
_entity_poly.pdbx_strand_id
1 'polypeptide(L)'
;MKQLRSITVDRVMSWSPCPDWKRKRVVDAFGGRKSMTPLEVLSLENVEPQDRLWVVLREEIIPTRELRLIACWCAKRALDRERSAGREPDPRSWDAVRVARRHAHGQATVEELVAAWDASWDAARDAAGAAARGAAGDAAGDAAECEKILAHVRRVLRRLMRCNKMFACPPLDADRLVHRDADAAIEAYLDGVNTFPETVQVQAYVPKEIEEEHVKWIADDTVDYLLGRIDEDFGDPDEATEASVIWRSLALDFVRAVLETYYVGSYVPQGEPVTVDVLAWISTHRPDWNRVAEGV
;
A
#
# COMPACT_ATOMS: atom_id res chain seq x y z
N MET A 1 11.84 -24.02 53.27
CA MET A 1 11.29 -23.91 51.91
C MET A 1 9.78 -24.07 52.00
N LYS A 2 8.99 -23.12 51.50
CA LYS A 2 7.52 -23.27 51.43
C LYS A 2 7.21 -24.49 50.58
N GLN A 3 6.45 -25.44 51.10
CA GLN A 3 6.08 -26.67 50.39
C GLN A 3 5.36 -26.28 49.10
N LEU A 4 5.96 -26.57 47.93
CA LEU A 4 5.31 -26.37 46.64
C LEU A 4 4.06 -27.25 46.63
N ARG A 5 2.89 -26.64 46.42
CA ARG A 5 1.62 -27.35 46.44
C ARG A 5 1.58 -28.32 45.27
N SER A 6 1.23 -29.58 45.56
CA SER A 6 1.12 -30.62 44.54
C SER A 6 -0.04 -30.34 43.59
N ILE A 7 0.17 -30.67 42.32
CA ILE A 7 -0.81 -30.57 41.23
C ILE A 7 -1.27 -31.99 40.93
N THR A 8 -2.58 -32.24 40.99
CA THR A 8 -3.19 -33.54 40.69
C THR A 8 -4.10 -33.40 39.48
N VAL A 9 -4.41 -34.53 38.82
CA VAL A 9 -5.36 -34.56 37.70
C VAL A 9 -6.71 -33.95 38.12
N ASP A 10 -7.24 -34.32 39.28
CA ASP A 10 -8.53 -33.79 39.73
C ASP A 10 -8.49 -32.30 40.00
N ARG A 11 -7.34 -31.78 40.47
CA ARG A 11 -7.16 -30.35 40.65
C ARG A 11 -7.15 -29.61 39.31
N VAL A 12 -6.42 -30.15 38.32
CA VAL A 12 -6.44 -29.62 36.95
C VAL A 12 -7.86 -29.61 36.39
N MET A 13 -8.61 -30.71 36.55
CA MET A 13 -9.99 -30.79 36.08
C MET A 13 -10.94 -29.83 36.83
N SER A 14 -10.70 -29.56 38.12
CA SER A 14 -11.50 -28.60 38.89
C SER A 14 -11.35 -27.16 38.39
N TRP A 15 -10.24 -26.85 37.74
CA TRP A 15 -10.01 -25.54 37.10
C TRP A 15 -10.73 -25.38 35.76
N SER A 16 -11.50 -26.39 35.33
CA SER A 16 -12.29 -26.38 34.09
C SER A 16 -11.42 -26.01 32.87
N PRO A 17 -10.43 -26.85 32.52
CA PRO A 17 -9.57 -26.59 31.38
C PRO A 17 -10.38 -26.60 30.08
N CYS A 18 -9.76 -26.13 28.99
CA CYS A 18 -10.40 -26.07 27.68
C CYS A 18 -11.01 -27.42 27.25
N PRO A 19 -12.05 -27.44 26.40
CA PRO A 19 -12.77 -28.67 26.03
C PRO A 19 -11.90 -29.81 25.45
N ASP A 20 -10.76 -29.46 24.86
CA ASP A 20 -9.75 -30.36 24.30
C ASP A 20 -8.85 -31.02 25.38
N TRP A 21 -8.85 -30.48 26.61
CA TRP A 21 -8.18 -31.00 27.80
C TRP A 21 -9.10 -31.88 28.64
N LYS A 22 -9.62 -32.94 28.02
CA LYS A 22 -10.40 -33.98 28.73
C LYS A 22 -9.54 -34.69 29.77
N ARG A 23 -10.17 -35.23 30.83
CA ARG A 23 -9.49 -35.95 31.92
C ARG A 23 -8.48 -37.00 31.43
N LYS A 24 -8.81 -37.78 30.39
CA LYS A 24 -7.90 -38.76 29.80
C LYS A 24 -6.58 -38.11 29.33
N ARG A 25 -6.65 -36.99 28.61
CA ARG A 25 -5.47 -36.26 28.12
C ARG A 25 -4.61 -35.73 29.27
N VAL A 26 -5.23 -35.26 30.35
CA VAL A 26 -4.51 -34.82 31.56
C VAL A 26 -3.80 -36.00 32.24
N VAL A 27 -4.45 -37.15 32.34
CA VAL A 27 -3.84 -38.39 32.89
C VAL A 27 -2.66 -38.84 32.02
N ASP A 28 -2.84 -38.86 30.70
CA ASP A 28 -1.82 -39.23 29.73
C ASP A 28 -0.62 -38.27 29.81
N ALA A 29 -0.88 -36.96 29.91
CA ALA A 29 0.13 -35.92 30.09
C ALA A 29 0.96 -36.13 31.37
N PHE A 30 0.33 -36.58 32.45
CA PHE A 30 0.99 -36.85 33.72
C PHE A 30 1.81 -38.15 33.70
N GLY A 31 1.68 -38.99 32.66
CA GLY A 31 2.40 -40.26 32.55
C GLY A 31 2.05 -41.24 33.66
N GLY A 32 0.79 -41.24 34.12
CA GLY A 32 0.33 -42.11 35.22
C GLY A 32 0.72 -41.66 36.63
N ARG A 33 1.43 -40.53 36.78
CA ARG A 33 1.75 -39.96 38.10
C ARG A 33 0.50 -39.43 38.78
N LYS A 34 0.34 -39.73 40.08
CA LYS A 34 -0.79 -39.26 40.90
C LYS A 34 -0.74 -37.75 41.16
N SER A 35 0.47 -37.18 41.24
CA SER A 35 0.69 -35.76 41.44
C SER A 35 2.02 -35.32 40.88
N MET A 36 2.14 -34.04 40.54
CA MET A 36 3.37 -33.40 40.09
C MET A 36 3.62 -32.10 40.86
N THR A 37 4.88 -31.74 41.00
CA THR A 37 5.30 -30.39 41.43
C THR A 37 5.19 -29.40 40.27
N PRO A 38 5.12 -28.09 40.55
CA PRO A 38 5.10 -27.08 39.49
C PRO A 38 6.32 -27.15 38.55
N LEU A 39 7.51 -27.47 39.07
CA LEU A 39 8.71 -27.62 38.25
C LEU A 39 8.62 -28.84 37.34
N GLU A 40 8.11 -29.97 37.83
CA GLU A 40 7.92 -31.15 36.99
C GLU A 40 6.89 -30.91 35.89
N VAL A 41 5.85 -30.09 36.15
CA VAL A 41 4.89 -29.68 35.12
C VAL A 41 5.56 -28.82 34.05
N LEU A 42 6.43 -27.88 34.43
CA LEU A 42 7.19 -27.07 33.46
C LEU A 42 8.13 -27.92 32.60
N SER A 43 8.62 -29.05 33.13
CA SER A 43 9.48 -29.99 32.43
C SER A 43 8.73 -31.02 31.55
N LEU A 44 7.40 -30.94 31.43
CA LEU A 44 6.65 -31.81 30.52
C LEU A 44 6.93 -31.43 29.06
N GLU A 45 7.70 -32.25 28.35
CA GLU A 45 8.00 -32.05 26.93
C GLU A 45 6.82 -32.43 26.02
N ASN A 46 5.93 -33.31 26.49
CA ASN A 46 4.72 -33.75 25.78
C ASN A 46 3.53 -32.77 25.93
N VAL A 47 3.75 -31.59 26.51
CA VAL A 47 2.73 -30.56 26.74
C VAL A 47 3.25 -29.22 26.24
N GLU A 48 2.40 -28.47 25.53
CA GLU A 48 2.77 -27.16 25.00
C GLU A 48 3.19 -26.19 26.12
N PRO A 49 4.17 -25.29 25.88
CA PRO A 49 4.64 -24.33 26.89
C PRO A 49 3.51 -23.51 27.51
N GLN A 50 2.54 -23.08 26.69
CA GLN A 50 1.39 -22.29 27.14
C GLN A 50 0.50 -23.05 28.13
N ASP A 51 0.26 -24.34 27.91
CA ASP A 51 -0.55 -25.18 28.79
C ASP A 51 0.19 -25.47 30.10
N ARG A 52 1.51 -25.64 30.05
CA ARG A 52 2.37 -25.76 31.24
C ARG A 52 2.32 -24.49 32.10
N LEU A 53 2.43 -23.32 31.46
CA LEU A 53 2.35 -22.03 32.14
C LEU A 53 0.95 -21.77 32.71
N TRP A 54 -0.11 -22.14 31.98
CA TRP A 54 -1.49 -22.03 32.45
C TRP A 54 -1.72 -22.79 33.77
N VAL A 55 -1.10 -23.96 33.93
CA VAL A 55 -1.17 -24.74 35.18
C VAL A 55 -0.38 -24.08 36.32
N VAL A 56 0.82 -23.59 36.03
CA VAL A 56 1.77 -23.14 37.08
C VAL A 56 1.52 -21.69 37.53
N LEU A 57 1.02 -20.82 36.65
CA LEU A 57 0.77 -19.41 36.93
C LEU A 57 -0.58 -19.14 37.62
N ARG A 58 -1.10 -20.12 38.37
CA ARG A 58 -2.36 -20.03 39.10
C ARG A 58 -2.15 -19.61 40.55
N GLU A 59 -3.09 -18.84 41.10
CA GLU A 59 -3.04 -18.34 42.49
C GLU A 59 -2.99 -19.48 43.52
N GLU A 60 -3.61 -20.61 43.17
CA GLU A 60 -3.65 -21.79 44.01
C GLU A 60 -2.29 -22.51 44.10
N ILE A 61 -1.35 -22.18 43.21
CA ILE A 61 0.02 -22.72 43.12
C ILE A 61 1.06 -21.67 43.55
N ILE A 62 1.03 -20.49 42.95
CA ILE A 62 1.88 -19.35 43.29
C ILE A 62 0.98 -18.27 43.87
N PRO A 63 1.23 -17.75 45.09
CA PRO A 63 0.32 -16.76 45.66
C PRO A 63 0.26 -15.48 44.80
N THR A 64 -0.89 -14.80 44.84
CA THR A 64 -1.20 -13.61 44.01
C THR A 64 -0.12 -12.53 44.04
N ARG A 65 0.51 -12.34 45.21
CA ARG A 65 1.62 -11.39 45.36
C ARG A 65 2.80 -11.75 44.46
N GLU A 66 3.27 -12.99 44.53
CA GLU A 66 4.40 -13.47 43.75
C GLU A 66 4.06 -13.51 42.26
N LEU A 67 2.84 -13.88 41.88
CA LEU A 67 2.36 -13.79 40.49
C LEU A 67 2.44 -12.36 39.95
N ARG A 68 1.97 -11.38 40.73
CA ARG A 68 2.04 -9.97 40.35
C ARG A 68 3.49 -9.50 40.21
N LEU A 69 4.40 -9.94 41.06
CA LEU A 69 5.84 -9.61 40.96
C LEU A 69 6.50 -10.25 39.72
N ILE A 70 6.14 -11.49 39.38
CA ILE A 70 6.59 -12.15 38.15
C ILE A 70 6.09 -11.38 36.93
N ALA A 71 4.81 -11.00 36.91
CA ALA A 71 4.24 -10.18 35.84
C ALA A 71 4.94 -8.81 35.71
N CYS A 72 5.22 -8.13 36.83
CA CYS A 72 5.99 -6.88 36.84
C CYS A 72 7.40 -7.06 36.27
N TRP A 73 8.07 -8.18 36.59
CA TRP A 73 9.39 -8.50 36.06
C TRP A 73 9.36 -8.73 34.55
N CYS A 74 8.38 -9.49 34.05
CA CYS A 74 8.17 -9.70 32.61
C CYS A 74 7.89 -8.39 31.89
N ALA A 75 6.95 -7.58 32.39
CA ALA A 75 6.59 -6.29 31.81
C ALA A 75 7.78 -5.33 31.77
N LYS A 76 8.54 -5.22 32.88
CA LYS A 76 9.75 -4.38 32.91
C LYS A 76 10.76 -4.81 31.86
N ARG A 77 10.99 -6.12 31.68
CA ARG A 77 11.93 -6.63 30.65
C ARG A 77 11.48 -6.28 29.23
N ALA A 78 10.18 -6.32 28.96
CA ALA A 78 9.64 -5.89 27.67
C ALA A 78 9.91 -4.38 27.44
N LEU A 79 9.62 -3.54 28.44
CA LEU A 79 9.88 -2.10 28.36
C LEU A 79 11.37 -1.78 28.22
N ASP A 80 12.24 -2.47 28.96
CA ASP A 80 13.70 -2.31 28.84
C ASP A 80 14.19 -2.70 27.43
N ARG A 81 13.58 -3.73 26.81
CA ARG A 81 13.93 -4.17 25.44
C ARG A 81 13.55 -3.11 24.41
N GLU A 82 12.36 -2.53 24.51
CA GLU A 82 11.92 -1.44 23.64
C GLU A 82 12.85 -0.23 23.75
N ARG A 83 13.18 0.19 24.97
CA ARG A 83 14.15 1.27 25.21
C ARG A 83 15.51 0.93 24.59
N SER A 84 15.98 -0.30 24.76
CA SER A 84 17.26 -0.75 24.21
C SER A 84 17.27 -0.77 22.68
N ALA A 85 16.10 -0.93 22.05
CA ALA A 85 15.89 -0.82 20.61
C ALA A 85 15.71 0.64 20.13
N GLY A 86 15.94 1.63 21.00
CA GLY A 86 15.83 3.05 20.68
C GLY A 86 14.41 3.62 20.73
N ARG A 87 13.41 2.83 21.14
CA ARG A 87 12.02 3.26 21.27
C ARG A 87 11.69 3.46 22.74
N GLU A 88 11.59 4.71 23.20
CA GLU A 88 11.25 4.97 24.59
C GLU A 88 9.78 4.62 24.86
N PRO A 89 9.50 3.68 25.78
CA PRO A 89 8.11 3.35 26.12
C PRO A 89 7.41 4.50 26.84
N ASP A 90 6.09 4.57 26.69
CA ASP A 90 5.27 5.59 27.35
C ASP A 90 5.49 5.58 28.88
N PRO A 91 5.67 6.75 29.53
CA PRO A 91 5.82 6.87 30.99
C PRO A 91 4.72 6.17 31.79
N ARG A 92 3.49 6.12 31.28
CA ARG A 92 2.34 5.45 31.90
C ARG A 92 2.56 3.94 32.02
N SER A 93 3.24 3.33 31.05
CA SER A 93 3.60 1.91 31.07
C SER A 93 4.63 1.61 32.17
N TRP A 94 5.61 2.49 32.36
CA TRP A 94 6.56 2.39 33.48
C TRP A 94 5.88 2.57 34.83
N ASP A 95 4.94 3.50 34.91
CA ASP A 95 4.19 3.75 36.14
C ASP A 95 3.29 2.58 36.53
N ALA A 96 2.61 1.96 35.56
CA ALA A 96 1.81 0.76 35.79
C ALA A 96 2.64 -0.37 36.43
N VAL A 97 3.86 -0.62 35.94
CA VAL A 97 4.78 -1.60 36.54
C VAL A 97 5.19 -1.19 37.96
N ARG A 98 5.47 0.10 38.18
CA ARG A 98 5.86 0.64 39.50
C ARG A 98 4.74 0.50 40.52
N VAL A 99 3.52 0.89 40.17
CA VAL A 99 2.33 0.80 41.04
C VAL A 99 1.95 -0.65 41.30
N ALA A 100 1.96 -1.52 40.29
CA ALA A 100 1.72 -2.95 40.46
C ALA A 100 2.73 -3.59 41.43
N ARG A 101 4.01 -3.19 41.35
CA ARG A 101 5.02 -3.65 42.31
C ARG A 101 4.77 -3.13 43.72
N ARG A 102 4.45 -1.83 43.90
CA ARG A 102 4.08 -1.25 45.20
C ARG A 102 2.86 -1.95 45.80
N HIS A 103 1.84 -2.18 45.00
CA HIS A 103 0.62 -2.88 45.41
C HIS A 103 0.92 -4.31 45.90
N ALA A 104 1.80 -5.04 45.20
CA ALA A 104 2.25 -6.36 45.64
C ALA A 104 3.01 -6.34 46.99
N HIS A 105 3.55 -5.19 47.38
CA HIS A 105 4.18 -4.97 48.69
C HIS A 105 3.23 -4.34 49.72
N GLY A 106 1.95 -4.14 49.40
CA GLY A 106 0.97 -3.47 50.27
C GLY A 106 1.20 -1.96 50.40
N GLN A 107 1.95 -1.36 49.48
CA GLN A 107 2.34 0.06 49.48
C GLN A 107 1.52 0.91 48.50
N ALA A 108 0.54 0.32 47.83
CA ALA A 108 -0.40 1.03 46.96
C ALA A 108 -1.80 0.42 47.10
N THR A 109 -2.83 1.25 47.00
CA THR A 109 -4.23 0.81 47.09
C THR A 109 -4.67 0.09 45.82
N VAL A 110 -5.86 -0.52 45.85
CA VAL A 110 -6.45 -1.14 44.65
C VAL A 110 -6.82 -0.05 43.64
N GLU A 111 -7.29 1.11 44.11
CA GLU A 111 -7.66 2.26 43.28
C GLU A 111 -6.45 2.83 42.54
N GLU A 112 -5.30 2.98 43.21
CA GLU A 112 -4.05 3.37 42.57
C GLU A 112 -3.64 2.35 41.48
N LEU A 113 -3.80 1.04 41.77
CA LEU A 113 -3.49 -0.02 40.80
C LEU A 113 -4.39 0.02 39.57
N VAL A 114 -5.70 0.20 39.75
CA VAL A 114 -6.67 0.28 38.65
C VAL A 114 -6.40 1.54 37.81
N ALA A 115 -6.18 2.69 38.44
CA ALA A 115 -5.89 3.92 37.73
C ALA A 115 -4.62 3.81 36.86
N ALA A 116 -3.56 3.18 37.38
CA ALA A 116 -2.33 2.99 36.62
C ALA A 116 -2.50 1.98 35.47
N TRP A 117 -3.35 0.96 35.66
CA TRP A 117 -3.73 0.01 34.62
C TRP A 117 -4.48 0.70 33.47
N ASP A 118 -5.50 1.49 33.79
CA ASP A 118 -6.31 2.22 32.80
C ASP A 118 -5.45 3.21 32.00
N ALA A 119 -4.58 3.96 32.68
CA ALA A 119 -3.65 4.88 32.04
C ALA A 119 -2.69 4.16 31.07
N SER A 120 -2.21 2.96 31.40
CA SER A 120 -1.36 2.16 30.49
C SER A 120 -2.13 1.65 29.27
N TRP A 121 -3.42 1.34 29.41
CA TRP A 121 -4.27 0.96 28.28
C TRP A 121 -4.59 2.13 27.36
N ASP A 122 -4.82 3.31 27.93
CA ASP A 122 -4.95 4.54 27.15
C ASP A 122 -3.66 4.81 26.36
N ALA A 123 -2.49 4.61 26.98
CA ALA A 123 -1.20 4.74 26.28
C ALA A 123 -1.06 3.79 25.09
N ALA A 124 -1.45 2.52 25.25
CA ALA A 124 -1.42 1.55 24.17
C ALA A 124 -2.38 1.94 23.02
N ARG A 125 -3.58 2.44 23.36
CA ARG A 125 -4.56 2.93 22.37
C ARG A 125 -4.08 4.19 21.65
N ASP A 126 -3.45 5.12 22.37
CA ASP A 126 -2.86 6.34 21.78
C ASP A 126 -1.75 5.99 20.78
N ALA A 127 -0.85 5.08 21.15
CA ALA A 127 0.24 4.62 20.30
C ALA A 127 -0.28 3.92 19.02
N ALA A 128 -1.25 3.01 19.16
CA ALA A 128 -1.88 2.35 18.02
C ALA A 128 -2.61 3.36 17.11
N GLY A 129 -3.32 4.32 17.71
CA GLY A 129 -4.00 5.39 16.96
C GLY A 129 -3.03 6.34 16.25
N ALA A 130 -1.88 6.64 16.84
CA ALA A 130 -0.85 7.47 16.21
C ALA A 130 -0.21 6.76 15.01
N ALA A 131 0.11 5.47 15.14
CA ALA A 131 0.60 4.66 14.03
C ALA A 131 -0.41 4.59 12.87
N ALA A 132 -1.68 4.33 13.17
CA ALA A 132 -2.75 4.30 12.16
C ALA A 132 -2.97 5.65 11.47
N ARG A 133 -2.89 6.77 12.21
CA ARG A 133 -3.01 8.11 11.64
C ARG A 133 -1.80 8.51 10.78
N GLY A 134 -0.60 8.06 11.16
CA GLY A 134 0.61 8.25 10.35
C GLY A 134 0.45 7.58 8.99
N ALA A 135 0.15 6.27 8.99
CA ALA A 135 -0.08 5.50 7.77
C ALA A 135 -1.21 6.09 6.89
N ALA A 136 -2.32 6.53 7.50
CA ALA A 136 -3.41 7.17 6.76
C ALA A 136 -3.05 8.55 6.21
N GLY A 137 -2.23 9.32 6.93
CA GLY A 137 -1.76 10.64 6.50
C GLY A 137 -0.81 10.56 5.32
N ASP A 138 0.13 9.61 5.34
CA ASP A 138 1.06 9.36 4.24
C ASP A 138 0.31 8.94 2.98
N ALA A 139 -0.62 7.99 3.10
CA ALA A 139 -1.47 7.54 1.99
C ALA A 139 -2.36 8.67 1.41
N ALA A 140 -2.88 9.57 2.26
CA ALA A 140 -3.69 10.71 1.81
C ALA A 140 -2.84 11.79 1.12
N GLY A 141 -1.60 11.99 1.56
CA GLY A 141 -0.64 12.90 0.93
C GLY A 141 -0.32 12.48 -0.51
N ASP A 142 -0.05 11.19 -0.70
CA ASP A 142 0.24 10.61 -2.01
C ASP A 142 -0.96 10.72 -2.97
N ALA A 143 -2.17 10.41 -2.48
CA ALA A 143 -3.39 10.52 -3.28
C ALA A 143 -3.69 11.97 -3.73
N ALA A 144 -3.47 12.96 -2.85
CA ALA A 144 -3.69 14.37 -3.17
C ALA A 144 -2.72 14.90 -4.23
N GLU A 145 -1.49 14.39 -4.27
CA GLU A 145 -0.52 14.75 -5.29
C GLU A 145 -0.87 14.14 -6.66
N CYS A 146 -1.32 12.88 -6.68
CA CYS A 146 -1.86 12.24 -7.88
C CYS A 146 -3.07 12.99 -8.47
N GLU A 147 -4.00 13.50 -7.64
CA GLU A 147 -5.18 14.24 -8.11
C GLU A 147 -4.80 15.55 -8.82
N LYS A 148 -3.81 16.29 -8.31
CA LYS A 148 -3.32 17.53 -8.95
C LYS A 148 -2.71 17.24 -10.32
N ILE A 149 -1.92 16.17 -10.42
CA ILE A 149 -1.32 15.71 -11.68
C ILE A 149 -2.44 15.33 -12.67
N LEU A 150 -3.43 14.54 -12.25
CA LEU A 150 -4.57 14.15 -13.08
C LEU A 150 -5.41 15.35 -13.54
N ALA A 151 -5.64 16.35 -12.68
CA ALA A 151 -6.38 17.56 -13.05
C ALA A 151 -5.64 18.40 -14.10
N HIS A 152 -4.31 18.46 -14.03
CA HIS A 152 -3.47 19.09 -15.04
C HIS A 152 -3.56 18.35 -16.37
N VAL A 153 -3.40 17.03 -16.34
CA VAL A 153 -3.46 16.15 -17.52
C VAL A 153 -4.82 16.21 -18.22
N ARG A 154 -5.94 16.11 -17.50
CA ARG A 154 -7.30 16.24 -18.05
C ARG A 154 -7.56 17.56 -18.75
N ARG A 155 -6.89 18.64 -18.33
CA ARG A 155 -6.99 19.97 -18.94
C ARG A 155 -6.25 20.01 -20.28
N VAL A 156 -5.07 19.40 -20.34
CA VAL A 156 -4.26 19.27 -21.56
C VAL A 156 -4.98 18.38 -22.58
N LEU A 157 -5.47 17.22 -22.16
CA LEU A 157 -6.21 16.27 -23.01
C LEU A 157 -7.47 16.89 -23.63
N ARG A 158 -8.28 17.64 -22.86
CA ARG A 158 -9.46 18.36 -23.40
C ARG A 158 -9.12 19.40 -24.48
N ARG A 159 -7.88 19.88 -24.52
CA ARG A 159 -7.41 20.82 -25.53
C ARG A 159 -6.91 20.11 -26.79
N LEU A 160 -6.35 18.90 -26.64
CA LEU A 160 -5.83 18.07 -27.72
C LEU A 160 -6.92 17.23 -28.41
N MET A 161 -7.82 16.59 -27.65
CA MET A 161 -8.89 15.70 -28.16
C MET A 161 -9.99 16.37 -29.00
N ARG A 162 -9.91 17.67 -29.30
CA ARG A 162 -10.86 18.30 -30.23
C ARG A 162 -10.65 17.89 -31.69
N CYS A 163 -9.58 17.16 -32.02
CA CYS A 163 -9.32 16.69 -33.38
C CYS A 163 -8.80 15.24 -33.36
N ASN A 164 -9.62 14.30 -33.83
CA ASN A 164 -9.31 12.86 -33.87
C ASN A 164 -8.58 12.42 -35.16
N LYS A 165 -8.18 13.38 -36.00
CA LYS A 165 -7.50 13.17 -37.28
C LYS A 165 -6.46 14.25 -37.50
N MET A 166 -5.28 13.85 -37.95
CA MET A 166 -4.20 14.76 -38.29
C MET A 166 -3.64 14.46 -39.68
N PHE A 167 -3.15 15.49 -40.36
CA PHE A 167 -2.64 15.44 -41.74
C PHE A 167 -1.22 16.00 -41.81
N ALA A 168 -0.39 15.45 -42.69
CA ALA A 168 0.96 15.94 -42.96
C ALA A 168 1.41 15.68 -44.40
N CYS A 169 2.33 16.52 -44.89
CA CYS A 169 3.03 16.33 -46.16
C CYS A 169 4.44 15.76 -45.94
N PRO A 170 4.84 14.69 -46.63
CA PRO A 170 6.23 14.22 -46.61
C PRO A 170 7.22 15.33 -47.02
N PRO A 171 8.46 15.36 -46.48
CA PRO A 171 9.12 14.31 -45.71
C PRO A 171 8.99 14.46 -44.18
N LEU A 172 7.90 15.03 -43.66
CA LEU A 172 7.70 15.17 -42.22
C LEU A 172 7.72 13.80 -41.51
N ASP A 173 8.45 13.71 -40.39
CA ASP A 173 8.48 12.53 -39.52
C ASP A 173 7.20 12.44 -38.67
N ALA A 174 6.93 11.25 -38.13
CA ALA A 174 5.74 11.00 -37.30
C ALA A 174 5.70 11.87 -36.03
N ASP A 175 6.86 12.40 -35.60
CA ASP A 175 6.99 13.25 -34.42
C ASP A 175 6.63 14.73 -34.69
N ARG A 176 6.41 15.12 -35.96
CA ARG A 176 6.04 16.49 -36.40
C ARG A 176 4.66 16.61 -37.02
N LEU A 177 3.77 15.66 -36.77
CA LEU A 177 2.37 15.75 -37.19
C LEU A 177 1.69 16.90 -36.40
N VAL A 178 1.13 17.90 -37.09
CA VAL A 178 0.61 19.12 -36.40
C VAL A 178 -0.70 19.69 -36.95
N HIS A 179 -1.18 19.24 -38.11
CA HIS A 179 -2.34 19.87 -38.77
C HIS A 179 -3.62 19.04 -38.63
N ARG A 180 -4.75 19.72 -38.44
CA ARG A 180 -6.07 19.13 -38.10
C ARG A 180 -6.92 18.79 -39.33
N ASP A 181 -6.56 19.33 -40.48
CA ASP A 181 -7.18 19.12 -41.78
C ASP A 181 -6.11 19.15 -42.87
N ALA A 182 -6.43 18.57 -44.04
CA ALA A 182 -5.50 18.43 -45.15
C ALA A 182 -5.07 19.79 -45.72
N ASP A 183 -5.99 20.75 -45.78
CA ASP A 183 -5.77 22.07 -46.36
C ASP A 183 -4.77 22.88 -45.53
N ALA A 184 -4.90 22.87 -44.20
CA ALA A 184 -3.94 23.49 -43.29
C ALA A 184 -2.54 22.85 -43.36
N ALA A 185 -2.48 21.54 -43.62
CA ALA A 185 -1.21 20.83 -43.81
C ALA A 185 -0.52 21.24 -45.11
N ILE A 186 -1.30 21.33 -46.20
CA ILE A 186 -0.84 21.79 -47.51
C ILE A 186 -0.39 23.24 -47.42
N GLU A 187 -1.20 24.11 -46.81
CA GLU A 187 -0.90 25.54 -46.67
C GLU A 187 0.40 25.77 -45.91
N ALA A 188 0.60 25.10 -44.77
CA ALA A 188 1.81 25.26 -43.98
C ALA A 188 3.05 24.68 -44.68
N TYR A 189 2.89 23.59 -45.42
CA TYR A 189 3.96 23.06 -46.25
C TYR A 189 4.36 24.06 -47.36
N LEU A 190 3.38 24.67 -48.01
CA LEU A 190 3.60 25.63 -49.10
C LEU A 190 4.11 26.99 -48.61
N ASP A 191 3.67 27.48 -47.45
CA ASP A 191 4.15 28.74 -46.85
C ASP A 191 5.65 28.72 -46.55
N GLY A 192 6.21 27.52 -46.31
CA GLY A 192 7.62 27.32 -46.00
C GLY A 192 8.55 27.15 -47.21
N VAL A 193 8.03 27.11 -48.44
CA VAL A 193 8.84 26.86 -49.65
C VAL A 193 8.98 28.11 -50.53
N ASN A 194 10.18 28.34 -51.06
CA ASN A 194 10.45 29.49 -51.94
C ASN A 194 9.89 29.33 -53.36
N THR A 195 9.56 28.11 -53.75
CA THR A 195 8.99 27.76 -55.06
C THR A 195 7.96 26.67 -54.85
N PHE A 196 6.74 26.89 -55.33
CA PHE A 196 5.68 25.90 -55.19
C PHE A 196 5.92 24.68 -56.10
N PRO A 197 5.83 23.45 -55.58
CA PRO A 197 5.89 22.25 -56.40
C PRO A 197 4.60 22.09 -57.22
N GLU A 198 4.65 21.32 -58.31
CA GLU A 198 3.46 21.03 -59.12
C GLU A 198 2.41 20.23 -58.33
N THR A 199 2.88 19.28 -57.52
CA THR A 199 2.03 18.43 -56.69
C THR A 199 2.59 18.28 -55.27
N VAL A 200 1.71 18.04 -54.31
CA VAL A 200 2.08 17.66 -52.94
C VAL A 200 1.34 16.40 -52.54
N GLN A 201 1.98 15.52 -51.77
CA GLN A 201 1.31 14.38 -51.15
C GLN A 201 0.87 14.73 -49.74
N VAL A 202 -0.36 14.36 -49.40
CA VAL A 202 -0.91 14.50 -48.05
C VAL A 202 -1.30 13.12 -47.54
N GLN A 203 -0.81 12.78 -46.35
CA GLN A 203 -1.15 11.54 -45.66
C GLN A 203 -1.96 11.87 -44.41
N ALA A 204 -3.05 11.12 -44.21
CA ALA A 204 -3.82 11.14 -42.98
C ALA A 204 -3.23 10.15 -41.96
N TYR A 205 -3.26 10.52 -40.69
CA TYR A 205 -2.75 9.73 -39.58
C TYR A 205 -3.79 9.66 -38.47
N VAL A 206 -3.89 8.49 -37.83
CA VAL A 206 -4.74 8.27 -36.65
C VAL A 206 -3.92 7.75 -35.47
N PRO A 207 -4.34 8.06 -34.23
CA PRO A 207 -3.70 7.50 -33.04
C PRO A 207 -3.71 5.97 -33.11
N LYS A 208 -2.59 5.34 -32.75
CA LYS A 208 -2.54 3.89 -32.57
C LYS A 208 -3.37 3.50 -31.34
N GLU A 209 -4.32 2.60 -31.53
CA GLU A 209 -5.05 2.00 -30.41
C GLU A 209 -4.12 1.09 -29.61
N ILE A 210 -4.18 1.20 -28.29
CA ILE A 210 -3.49 0.31 -27.36
C ILE A 210 -4.55 -0.63 -26.79
N GLU A 211 -4.28 -1.93 -26.86
CA GLU A 211 -5.17 -2.96 -26.31
C GLU A 211 -5.40 -2.73 -24.81
N GLU A 212 -6.67 -2.73 -24.40
CA GLU A 212 -7.08 -2.44 -23.02
C GLU A 212 -6.47 -3.40 -22.00
N GLU A 213 -6.28 -4.66 -22.37
CA GLU A 213 -5.61 -5.66 -21.53
C GLU A 213 -4.14 -5.27 -21.25
N HIS A 214 -3.46 -4.66 -22.21
CA HIS A 214 -2.09 -4.21 -22.05
C HIS A 214 -2.02 -2.99 -21.13
N VAL A 215 -2.98 -2.07 -21.23
CA VAL A 215 -3.11 -0.91 -20.33
C VAL A 215 -3.34 -1.37 -18.89
N LYS A 216 -4.24 -2.34 -18.71
CA LYS A 216 -4.52 -2.94 -17.41
C LYS A 216 -3.31 -3.66 -16.84
N TRP A 217 -2.60 -4.42 -17.66
CA TRP A 217 -1.38 -5.11 -17.24
C TRP A 217 -0.32 -4.12 -16.72
N ILE A 218 -0.07 -3.01 -17.43
CA ILE A 218 0.88 -1.98 -16.97
C ILE A 218 0.43 -1.35 -15.64
N ALA A 219 -0.87 -1.10 -15.49
CA ALA A 219 -1.43 -0.54 -14.26
C ALA A 219 -1.30 -1.50 -13.07
N ASP A 220 -1.64 -2.77 -13.26
CA ASP A 220 -1.51 -3.80 -12.24
C ASP A 220 -0.03 -4.01 -11.87
N ASP A 221 0.87 -4.12 -12.85
CA ASP A 221 2.32 -4.28 -12.64
C ASP A 221 2.93 -3.07 -11.89
N THR A 222 2.51 -1.85 -12.20
CA THR A 222 2.98 -0.64 -11.50
C THR A 222 2.54 -0.63 -10.04
N VAL A 223 1.29 -1.03 -9.76
CA VAL A 223 0.76 -1.10 -8.39
C VAL A 223 1.46 -2.20 -7.60
N ASP A 224 1.60 -3.38 -8.19
CA ASP A 224 2.22 -4.53 -7.55
C ASP A 224 3.72 -4.25 -7.28
N TYR A 225 4.42 -3.56 -8.19
CA TYR A 225 5.80 -3.11 -7.97
C TYR A 225 5.94 -2.12 -6.82
N LEU A 226 5.06 -1.12 -6.74
CA LEU A 226 5.08 -0.13 -5.66
C LEU A 226 4.78 -0.78 -4.30
N LEU A 227 3.79 -1.67 -4.24
CA LEU A 227 3.44 -2.40 -3.03
C LEU A 227 4.56 -3.35 -2.61
N GLY A 228 5.17 -4.07 -3.54
CA GLY A 228 6.33 -4.92 -3.23
C GLY A 228 7.48 -4.14 -2.60
N ARG A 229 7.68 -2.87 -3.00
CA ARG A 229 8.71 -2.00 -2.42
C ARG A 229 8.35 -1.52 -1.01
N ILE A 230 7.08 -1.24 -0.78
CA ILE A 230 6.57 -0.88 0.55
C ILE A 230 6.64 -2.10 1.48
N ASP A 231 6.30 -3.28 1.01
CA ASP A 231 6.37 -4.52 1.79
C ASP A 231 7.81 -4.92 2.12
N GLU A 232 8.76 -4.67 1.21
CA GLU A 232 10.19 -4.92 1.45
C GLU A 232 10.73 -4.11 2.64
N ASP A 233 10.28 -2.86 2.78
CA ASP A 233 10.75 -1.94 3.82
C ASP A 233 9.87 -1.95 5.10
N PHE A 234 8.58 -2.30 4.97
CA PHE A 234 7.57 -2.11 6.02
C PHE A 234 6.53 -3.23 6.16
N GLY A 235 6.53 -4.21 5.26
CA GLY A 235 5.53 -5.28 5.21
C GLY A 235 5.80 -6.41 6.20
N ASP A 236 4.80 -7.26 6.37
CA ASP A 236 4.95 -8.53 7.08
C ASP A 236 5.65 -9.52 6.11
N PRO A 237 6.79 -10.13 6.49
CA PRO A 237 7.47 -11.09 5.62
C PRO A 237 6.64 -12.33 5.28
N ASP A 238 5.59 -12.61 6.06
CA ASP A 238 4.70 -13.76 5.87
C ASP A 238 3.36 -13.39 5.19
N GLU A 239 3.04 -12.10 5.01
CA GLU A 239 1.80 -11.63 4.37
C GLU A 239 2.05 -10.45 3.41
N ALA A 240 1.77 -10.66 2.12
CA ALA A 240 1.87 -9.60 1.12
C ALA A 240 0.66 -8.65 1.20
N THR A 241 0.92 -7.34 1.15
CA THR A 241 -0.12 -6.31 1.10
C THR A 241 -0.82 -6.33 -0.25
N GLU A 242 -2.13 -6.59 -0.26
CA GLU A 242 -2.93 -6.55 -1.48
C GLU A 242 -3.50 -5.15 -1.76
N ALA A 243 -3.36 -4.71 -3.02
CA ALA A 243 -3.99 -3.48 -3.48
C ALA A 243 -5.52 -3.58 -3.42
N SER A 244 -6.16 -2.63 -2.74
CA SER A 244 -7.62 -2.50 -2.80
C SER A 244 -8.10 -2.23 -4.24
N VAL A 245 -9.36 -2.55 -4.52
CA VAL A 245 -10.01 -2.29 -5.82
C VAL A 245 -9.93 -0.81 -6.23
N ILE A 246 -9.96 0.11 -5.27
CA ILE A 246 -9.88 1.56 -5.53
C ILE A 246 -8.49 1.94 -6.07
N TRP A 247 -7.42 1.37 -5.49
CA TRP A 247 -6.04 1.63 -5.91
C TRP A 247 -5.78 1.11 -7.33
N ARG A 248 -6.25 -0.10 -7.65
CA ARG A 248 -6.15 -0.64 -9.01
C ARG A 248 -6.92 0.20 -10.02
N SER A 249 -8.12 0.69 -9.66
CA SER A 249 -8.91 1.58 -10.51
C SER A 249 -8.21 2.93 -10.76
N LEU A 250 -7.60 3.53 -9.73
CA LEU A 250 -6.87 4.79 -9.86
C LEU A 250 -5.61 4.63 -10.70
N ALA A 251 -4.87 3.54 -10.52
CA ALA A 251 -3.70 3.24 -11.33
C ALA A 251 -4.07 3.01 -12.80
N LEU A 252 -5.18 2.31 -13.07
CA LEU A 252 -5.70 2.14 -14.42
C LEU A 252 -6.05 3.49 -15.07
N ASP A 253 -6.76 4.36 -14.34
CA ASP A 253 -7.10 5.70 -14.83
C ASP A 253 -5.84 6.56 -15.07
N PHE A 254 -4.82 6.41 -14.22
CA PHE A 254 -3.55 7.10 -14.38
C PHE A 254 -2.78 6.60 -15.60
N VAL A 255 -2.61 5.29 -15.76
CA VAL A 255 -1.90 4.70 -16.91
C VAL A 255 -2.62 5.03 -18.21
N ARG A 256 -3.95 4.96 -18.25
CA ARG A 256 -4.74 5.44 -19.40
C ARG A 256 -4.43 6.90 -19.71
N ALA A 257 -4.48 7.77 -18.71
CA ALA A 257 -4.18 9.19 -18.92
C ALA A 257 -2.74 9.43 -19.39
N VAL A 258 -1.77 8.70 -18.87
CA VAL A 258 -0.36 8.78 -19.29
C VAL A 258 -0.20 8.29 -20.72
N LEU A 259 -0.78 7.15 -21.09
CA LEU A 259 -0.72 6.64 -22.45
C LEU A 259 -1.44 7.58 -23.42
N GLU A 260 -2.63 8.10 -23.08
CA GLU A 260 -3.30 9.12 -23.89
C GLU A 260 -2.47 10.41 -24.05
N THR A 261 -1.65 10.77 -23.06
CA THR A 261 -0.88 12.03 -23.04
C THR A 261 0.51 11.91 -23.66
N TYR A 262 1.18 10.78 -23.47
CA TYR A 262 2.59 10.58 -23.83
C TYR A 262 2.77 9.58 -24.97
N TYR A 263 1.78 8.71 -25.22
CA TYR A 263 1.72 7.89 -26.43
C TYR A 263 1.18 8.70 -27.64
N VAL A 264 1.33 10.03 -27.59
CA VAL A 264 1.15 10.96 -28.71
C VAL A 264 2.19 10.70 -29.82
N GLY A 265 3.18 9.82 -29.61
CA GLY A 265 4.21 9.53 -30.62
C GLY A 265 3.88 8.42 -31.63
N SER A 266 2.88 7.56 -31.40
CA SER A 266 2.61 6.48 -32.35
C SER A 266 1.30 6.72 -33.09
N TYR A 267 1.43 7.41 -34.21
CA TYR A 267 0.40 7.49 -35.22
C TYR A 267 0.64 6.40 -36.27
N VAL A 268 -0.44 5.84 -36.80
CA VAL A 268 -0.37 4.93 -37.94
C VAL A 268 -0.99 5.60 -39.17
N PRO A 269 -0.42 5.40 -40.37
CA PRO A 269 -0.99 5.95 -41.58
C PRO A 269 -2.40 5.40 -41.79
N GLN A 270 -3.35 6.29 -42.03
CA GLN A 270 -4.73 5.97 -42.34
C GLN A 270 -4.96 6.10 -43.85
N GLY A 271 -5.05 4.96 -44.54
CA GLY A 271 -5.28 4.92 -45.99
C GLY A 271 -4.05 5.32 -46.81
N GLU A 272 -4.23 5.40 -48.13
CA GLU A 272 -3.18 5.77 -49.08
C GLU A 272 -2.95 7.29 -49.16
N PRO A 273 -1.72 7.77 -49.44
CA PRO A 273 -1.44 9.18 -49.63
C PRO A 273 -2.26 9.76 -50.80
N VAL A 274 -2.76 10.98 -50.62
CA VAL A 274 -3.49 11.70 -51.67
C VAL A 274 -2.56 12.71 -52.32
N THR A 275 -2.42 12.63 -53.65
CA THR A 275 -1.69 13.64 -54.44
C THR A 275 -2.61 14.80 -54.79
N VAL A 276 -2.20 16.00 -54.44
CA VAL A 276 -2.94 17.24 -54.69
C VAL A 276 -2.18 18.11 -55.68
N ASP A 277 -2.88 18.62 -56.69
CA ASP A 277 -2.38 19.63 -57.62
C ASP A 277 -2.34 20.99 -56.91
N VAL A 278 -1.14 21.58 -56.83
CA VAL A 278 -0.90 22.76 -56.00
C VAL A 278 -1.55 24.01 -56.60
N LEU A 279 -1.55 24.16 -57.92
CA LEU A 279 -2.12 25.34 -58.59
C LEU A 279 -3.65 25.38 -58.48
N ALA A 280 -4.30 24.22 -58.67
CA ALA A 280 -5.73 24.09 -58.50
C ALA A 280 -6.14 24.34 -57.03
N TRP A 281 -5.32 23.86 -56.09
CA TRP A 281 -5.56 24.07 -54.66
C TRP A 281 -5.42 25.55 -54.27
N ILE A 282 -4.32 26.20 -54.67
CA ILE A 282 -4.07 27.64 -54.39
C ILE A 282 -5.20 28.49 -54.97
N SER A 283 -5.61 28.23 -56.21
CA SER A 283 -6.69 28.99 -56.86
C SER A 283 -8.01 28.94 -56.10
N THR A 284 -8.25 27.85 -55.37
CA THR A 284 -9.48 27.62 -54.62
C THR A 284 -9.40 28.13 -53.18
N HIS A 285 -8.26 27.95 -52.52
CA HIS A 285 -8.11 28.17 -51.06
C HIS A 285 -7.28 29.41 -50.70
N ARG A 286 -6.28 29.77 -51.51
CA ARG A 286 -5.38 30.93 -51.31
C ARG A 286 -5.15 31.70 -52.62
N PRO A 287 -6.21 32.25 -53.26
CA PRO A 287 -6.08 32.93 -54.55
C PRO A 287 -5.17 34.18 -54.49
N ASP A 288 -4.89 34.69 -53.28
CA ASP A 288 -3.90 35.73 -53.02
C ASP A 288 -2.45 35.30 -53.31
N TRP A 289 -2.17 33.99 -53.34
CA TRP A 289 -0.85 33.42 -53.67
C TRP A 289 -0.63 33.19 -55.17
N ASN A 290 -1.66 33.41 -56.01
CA ASN A 290 -1.56 33.24 -57.47
C ASN A 290 -0.44 34.09 -58.09
N ARG A 291 -0.10 35.26 -57.52
CA ARG A 291 1.00 36.11 -58.04
C ARG A 291 2.38 35.47 -57.84
N VAL A 292 2.55 34.69 -56.77
CA VAL A 292 3.78 33.94 -56.47
C VAL A 292 3.85 32.67 -57.32
N ALA A 293 2.71 32.06 -57.63
CA ALA A 293 2.60 30.88 -58.48
C ALA A 293 2.83 31.17 -59.99
N GLU A 294 2.53 32.39 -60.45
CA GLU A 294 2.76 32.85 -61.83
C GLU A 294 4.18 33.40 -62.07
N GLY A 295 5.04 33.45 -61.04
CA GLY A 295 6.44 33.84 -61.17
C GLY A 295 6.69 35.34 -61.42
N VAL A 296 5.91 36.23 -60.77
CA VAL A 296 6.13 37.69 -60.78
C VAL A 296 6.49 38.21 -59.39
#